data_AF-A0A2R6HDE6-F1
#
_entry.id   AF-A0A2R6HDE6-F1
#
_cell.length_a   1.000
_cell.length_b   1.000
_cell.length_c   1.000
_cell.angle_alpha   90.00
_cell.angle_beta   90.00
_cell.angle_gamma   90.00
#
_symmetry.space_group_name_H-M   'P 1'
#
loop_
_entity.id
_entity.type
_entity.pdbx_description
1 polymer ?
#
loop_
_entity_poly.entity_id
_entity_poly.type
_entity_poly.pdbx_seq_one_letter_code
_entity_poly.pdbx_strand_id
1 'polypeptide(L)'
;GEVLAEATRTQRRLKTGVRESLLGEYGALATVPSERARSAAELLALAASEGRPAGPALVAMADHLDDLQGVERTVRRELRQVTSTLSNTATVFGPLVGGATVTLAERMGSSGPLSGGLPPGPLGLAVGAYVLALAVVLTALATGLERGLDRSTAGYRVGRALPTAATVFCLGLVGSRLLV
;
A
#
# COMPACT_ATOMS: atom_id res chain seq x y z
N GLY A 1 8.76 -0.84 30.09
CA GLY A 1 8.65 0.05 31.27
C GLY A 1 9.77 -0.17 32.27
N GLU A 2 10.11 -1.42 32.59
CA GLU A 2 11.06 -1.77 33.67
C GLU A 2 12.46 -1.14 33.51
N VAL A 3 13.01 -1.13 32.30
CA VAL A 3 14.33 -0.51 32.00
C VAL A 3 14.36 0.98 32.36
N LEU A 4 13.30 1.74 32.05
CA LEU A 4 13.22 3.16 32.38
C LEU A 4 13.03 3.38 33.89
N ALA A 5 12.29 2.49 34.55
CA ALA A 5 12.12 2.53 36.00
C ALA A 5 13.44 2.25 36.73
N GLU A 6 14.24 1.30 36.23
CA GLU A 6 15.58 1.01 36.74
C GLU A 6 16.54 2.18 36.49
N ALA A 7 16.53 2.76 35.29
CA ALA A 7 17.33 3.95 34.97
C ALA A 7 16.99 5.11 35.91
N THR A 8 15.71 5.33 36.21
CA THR A 8 15.25 6.35 37.15
C THR A 8 15.71 6.07 38.59
N ARG A 9 15.73 4.80 38.99
CA ARG A 9 16.26 4.36 40.30
C ARG A 9 17.76 4.63 40.41
N THR A 10 18.52 4.23 39.39
CA THR A 10 19.97 4.45 39.29
C THR A 10 20.28 5.95 39.30
N GLN A 11 19.55 6.74 38.52
CA GLN A 11 19.71 8.20 38.46
C GLN A 11 19.53 8.86 39.83
N ARG A 12 18.51 8.45 40.61
CA ARG A 12 18.27 9.02 41.95
C ARG A 12 19.27 8.54 42.99
N ARG A 13 19.64 7.26 42.97
CA ARG A 13 20.56 6.65 43.94
C ARG A 13 22.00 7.15 43.75
N LEU A 14 22.43 7.29 42.50
CA LEU A 14 23.80 7.69 42.15
C LEU A 14 23.93 9.18 41.81
N LYS A 15 22.81 9.94 41.77
CA LYS A 15 22.76 11.35 41.37
C LYS A 15 23.43 11.63 40.02
N THR A 16 23.28 10.71 39.08
CA THR A 16 23.90 10.78 37.75
C THR A 16 22.96 11.39 36.70
N GLY A 17 23.50 11.73 35.52
CA GLY A 17 22.70 12.21 34.38
C GLY A 17 22.01 11.07 33.62
N VAL A 18 21.12 11.42 32.69
CA VAL A 18 20.34 10.45 31.89
C VAL A 18 21.23 9.52 31.06
N ARG A 19 22.37 10.01 30.55
CA ARG A 19 23.36 9.18 29.85
C ARG A 19 23.90 8.07 30.74
N GLU A 20 24.36 8.45 31.93
CA GLU A 20 25.03 7.55 32.86
C GLU A 20 24.06 6.52 33.48
N SER A 21 22.82 6.93 33.76
CA SER A 21 21.82 6.02 34.31
C SER A 21 21.29 4.99 33.29
N LEU A 22 21.46 5.24 31.99
CA LEU A 22 21.05 4.33 30.91
C LEU A 22 22.22 3.51 30.35
N LEU A 23 23.37 4.15 30.10
CA LEU A 23 24.49 3.61 29.33
C LEU A 23 25.78 3.45 30.15
N GLY A 24 25.82 3.98 31.38
CA GLY A 24 26.97 3.87 32.26
C GLY A 24 27.21 2.45 32.77
N GLU A 25 28.21 2.30 33.62
CA GLU A 25 28.64 1.00 34.16
C GLU A 25 27.50 0.25 34.89
N TYR A 26 26.63 1.00 35.59
CA TYR A 26 25.42 0.49 36.25
C TYR A 26 24.13 0.92 35.52
N GLY A 27 24.24 1.22 34.22
CA GLY A 27 23.15 1.71 33.41
C GLY A 27 22.07 0.64 33.18
N ALA A 28 20.81 1.06 33.08
CA ALA A 28 19.70 0.12 32.90
C ALA A 28 19.76 -0.68 31.59
N LEU A 29 20.55 -0.25 30.61
CA LEU A 29 20.79 -0.98 29.36
C LEU A 29 22.07 -1.81 29.36
N ALA A 30 22.82 -1.87 30.48
CA ALA A 30 24.05 -2.65 30.57
C ALA A 30 23.83 -4.13 30.23
N THR A 31 22.64 -4.67 30.56
CA THR A 31 22.27 -6.07 30.32
C THR A 31 21.49 -6.30 29.02
N VAL A 32 21.25 -5.26 28.21
CA VAL A 32 20.45 -5.35 26.98
C VAL A 32 21.37 -5.29 25.74
N PRO A 33 21.56 -6.42 25.03
CA PRO A 33 22.46 -6.48 23.86
C PRO A 33 21.75 -6.00 22.58
N SER A 34 21.28 -4.75 22.57
CA SER A 34 20.59 -4.14 21.42
C SER A 34 21.21 -2.81 21.06
N GLU A 35 21.82 -2.73 19.86
CA GLU A 35 22.35 -1.46 19.34
C GLU A 35 21.26 -0.41 19.21
N ARG A 36 20.06 -0.79 18.73
CA ARG A 36 18.93 0.17 18.62
C ARG A 36 18.55 0.77 19.98
N ALA A 37 18.53 -0.05 21.04
CA ALA A 37 18.23 0.43 22.38
C ALA A 37 19.31 1.39 22.89
N ARG A 38 20.58 1.09 22.58
CA ARG A 38 21.73 1.92 22.92
C ARG A 38 21.68 3.27 22.20
N SER A 39 21.44 3.28 20.88
CA SER A 39 21.28 4.50 20.09
C SER A 39 20.09 5.34 20.56
N ALA A 40 18.96 4.71 20.87
CA ALA A 40 17.79 5.42 21.42
C ALA A 40 18.11 6.08 22.77
N ALA A 41 18.85 5.40 23.66
CA ALA A 41 19.28 5.97 24.92
C ALA A 41 20.30 7.10 24.77
N GLU A 42 21.19 7.05 23.76
CA GLU A 42 22.09 8.15 23.44
C GLU A 42 21.32 9.40 22.97
N LEU A 43 20.33 9.22 22.10
CA LEU A 43 19.45 10.31 21.66
C LEU A 43 18.65 10.92 22.82
N LEU A 44 18.12 10.08 23.71
CA LEU A 44 17.43 10.51 24.93
C LEU A 44 18.34 11.30 25.86
N ALA A 45 19.57 10.84 26.05
CA ALA A 45 20.57 11.51 26.85
C ALA A 45 20.97 12.87 26.27
N LEU A 46 21.14 12.93 24.94
CA LEU A 46 21.43 14.17 24.22
C LEU A 46 20.29 15.18 24.39
N ALA A 47 19.05 14.76 24.15
CA ALA A 47 17.86 15.59 24.34
C ALA A 47 17.72 16.09 25.79
N ALA A 48 18.04 15.25 26.78
CA ALA A 48 18.04 15.64 28.19
C ALA A 48 19.16 16.65 28.54
N SER A 49 20.30 16.58 27.86
CA SER A 49 21.43 17.49 28.08
C SER A 49 21.28 18.86 27.42
N GLU A 50 20.60 18.94 26.27
CA GLU A 50 20.32 20.19 25.54
C GLU A 50 19.41 21.14 26.33
N GLY A 51 18.55 20.63 27.21
CA GLY A 51 17.80 21.46 28.18
C GLY A 51 16.83 22.45 27.53
N ARG A 52 16.56 23.60 28.19
CA ARG A 52 15.67 24.65 27.67
C ARG A 52 16.48 25.70 26.89
N PRO A 53 15.96 26.20 25.74
CA PRO A 53 14.61 26.00 25.19
C PRO A 53 14.51 24.87 24.13
N ALA A 54 15.61 24.21 23.78
CA ALA A 54 15.66 23.24 22.67
C ALA A 54 14.87 21.95 22.94
N GLY A 55 14.87 21.43 24.18
CA GLY A 55 14.17 20.19 24.56
C GLY A 55 12.67 20.20 24.25
N PRO A 56 11.88 21.20 24.74
CA PRO A 56 10.46 21.33 24.40
C PRO A 56 10.19 21.44 22.90
N ALA A 57 11.07 22.10 22.13
CA ALA A 57 10.92 22.21 20.69
C ALA A 57 11.15 20.87 19.98
N LEU A 58 12.12 20.08 20.42
CA LEU A 58 12.37 18.73 19.89
C LEU A 58 11.20 17.77 20.18
N VAL A 59 10.59 17.86 21.36
CA VAL A 59 9.39 17.07 21.70
C VAL A 59 8.21 17.48 20.82
N ALA A 60 7.97 18.77 20.65
CA ALA A 60 6.90 19.25 19.75
C ALA A 60 7.10 18.80 18.29
N MET A 61 8.34 18.74 17.80
CA MET A 61 8.64 18.18 16.49
C MET A 61 8.42 16.66 16.44
N ALA A 62 8.77 15.93 17.50
CA ALA A 62 8.50 14.50 17.58
C ALA A 62 6.99 14.21 17.56
N ASP A 63 6.20 14.97 18.33
CA ASP A 63 4.73 14.88 18.31
C ASP A 63 4.18 15.15 16.91
N HIS A 64 4.72 16.16 16.20
CA HIS A 64 4.30 16.45 14.83
C HIS A 64 4.66 15.34 13.84
N LEU A 65 5.81 14.68 14.01
CA LEU A 65 6.19 13.52 13.19
C LEU A 65 5.26 12.32 13.47
N ASP A 66 4.87 12.09 14.72
CA ASP A 66 3.90 11.05 15.08
C ASP A 66 2.51 11.33 14.50
N ASP A 67 2.06 12.60 14.53
CA ASP A 67 0.84 13.04 13.86
C ASP A 67 0.90 12.80 12.34
N LEU A 68 2.00 13.20 11.69
CA LEU A 68 2.22 12.98 10.26
C LEU A 68 2.23 11.50 9.89
N GLN A 69 2.86 10.65 10.71
CA GLN A 69 2.80 9.20 10.53
C GLN A 69 1.36 8.67 10.71
N GLY A 70 0.59 9.26 11.62
CA GLY A 70 -0.84 8.98 11.77
C GLY A 70 -1.62 9.27 10.49
N VAL A 71 -1.44 10.47 9.94
CA VAL A 71 -2.06 10.88 8.67
C VAL A 71 -1.64 9.96 7.52
N GLU A 72 -0.35 9.64 7.40
CA GLU A 72 0.15 8.73 6.36
C GLU A 72 -0.54 7.36 6.42
N ARG A 73 -0.67 6.79 7.63
CA ARG A 73 -1.34 5.49 7.82
C ARG A 73 -2.80 5.54 7.37
N THR A 74 -3.52 6.63 7.69
CA THR A 74 -4.91 6.83 7.27
C THR A 74 -5.02 6.94 5.75
N VAL A 75 -4.20 7.80 5.12
CA VAL A 75 -4.17 7.98 3.66
C VAL A 75 -3.83 6.66 2.97
N ARG A 76 -2.83 5.92 3.45
CA ARG A 76 -2.46 4.61 2.89
C ARG A 76 -3.60 3.60 3.01
N ARG A 77 -4.37 3.64 4.11
CA ARG A 77 -5.53 2.77 4.31
C ARG A 77 -6.66 3.08 3.33
N GLU A 78 -6.97 4.36 3.15
CA GLU A 78 -8.00 4.82 2.20
C GLU A 78 -7.62 4.50 0.75
N LEU A 79 -6.38 4.82 0.35
CA LEU A 79 -5.88 4.49 -0.99
C LEU A 79 -5.94 2.99 -1.27
N ARG A 80 -5.57 2.18 -0.27
CA ARG A 80 -5.68 0.71 -0.38
C ARG A 80 -7.11 0.26 -0.60
N GLN A 81 -8.07 0.86 0.09
CA GLN A 81 -9.49 0.52 -0.07
C GLN A 81 -10.01 0.91 -1.45
N VAL A 82 -9.76 2.13 -1.92
CA VAL A 82 -10.18 2.60 -3.26
C VAL A 82 -9.54 1.73 -4.34
N THR A 83 -8.24 1.47 -4.23
CA THR A 83 -7.52 0.73 -5.28
C THR A 83 -7.85 -0.77 -5.28
N SER A 84 -8.16 -1.36 -4.13
CA SER A 84 -8.68 -2.74 -4.06
C SER A 84 -10.00 -2.87 -4.81
N THR A 85 -10.90 -1.90 -4.66
CA THR A 85 -12.18 -1.88 -5.39
C THR A 85 -11.94 -1.71 -6.89
N LEU A 86 -11.11 -0.74 -7.30
CA LEU A 86 -10.75 -0.54 -8.71
C LEU A 86 -10.12 -1.79 -9.33
N SER A 87 -9.21 -2.46 -8.61
CA SER A 87 -8.57 -3.70 -9.06
C SER A 87 -9.60 -4.82 -9.23
N ASN A 88 -10.53 -4.99 -8.30
CA ASN A 88 -11.59 -6.00 -8.41
C ASN A 88 -12.54 -5.72 -9.59
N THR A 89 -12.85 -4.43 -9.81
CA THR A 89 -13.60 -4.01 -11.00
C THR A 89 -12.84 -4.29 -12.28
N ALA A 90 -11.53 -4.02 -12.32
CA ALA A 90 -10.70 -4.27 -13.50
C ALA A 90 -10.60 -5.75 -13.87
N THR A 91 -10.59 -6.64 -12.87
CA THR A 91 -10.37 -8.08 -13.08
C THR A 91 -11.65 -8.88 -13.24
N VAL A 92 -12.78 -8.42 -12.70
CA VAL A 92 -14.05 -9.17 -12.71
C VAL A 92 -15.15 -8.46 -13.47
N PHE A 93 -15.54 -7.26 -13.01
CA PHE A 93 -16.71 -6.57 -13.53
C PHE A 93 -16.48 -5.95 -14.92
N GLY A 94 -15.31 -5.35 -15.15
CA GLY A 94 -14.91 -4.76 -16.42
C GLY A 94 -14.94 -5.77 -17.57
N PRO A 95 -14.29 -6.94 -17.43
CA PRO A 95 -14.38 -8.01 -18.43
C PRO A 95 -15.81 -8.52 -18.66
N LEU A 96 -16.62 -8.69 -17.61
CA LEU A 96 -18.02 -9.12 -17.74
C LEU A 96 -18.87 -8.11 -18.54
N VAL A 97 -18.81 -6.83 -18.18
CA VAL A 97 -19.54 -5.76 -18.88
C VAL A 97 -19.00 -5.59 -20.31
N GLY A 98 -17.69 -5.68 -20.51
CA GLY A 98 -17.07 -5.66 -21.84
C GLY A 98 -17.56 -6.80 -22.71
N GLY A 99 -17.61 -8.02 -22.18
CA GLY A 99 -18.14 -9.20 -22.88
C GLY A 99 -19.61 -9.04 -23.26
N ALA A 100 -20.46 -8.62 -22.31
CA ALA A 100 -21.88 -8.38 -22.59
C ALA A 100 -22.10 -7.29 -23.65
N THR A 101 -21.30 -6.21 -23.59
CA THR A 101 -21.37 -5.10 -24.54
C THR A 101 -20.99 -5.54 -25.96
N VAL A 102 -19.92 -6.35 -26.08
CA VAL A 102 -19.51 -6.92 -27.37
C VAL A 102 -20.63 -7.80 -27.92
N THR A 103 -21.16 -8.75 -27.14
CA THR A 103 -22.24 -9.65 -27.56
C THR A 103 -23.50 -8.89 -28.01
N LEU A 104 -23.87 -7.81 -27.30
CA LEU A 104 -24.97 -6.93 -27.70
C LEU A 104 -24.67 -6.21 -29.03
N ALA A 105 -23.45 -5.71 -29.22
CA ALA A 105 -23.03 -5.09 -30.46
C ALA A 105 -23.02 -6.08 -31.64
N GLU A 106 -22.58 -7.34 -31.44
CA GLU A 106 -22.63 -8.39 -32.46
C GLU A 106 -24.08 -8.66 -32.92
N ARG A 107 -25.03 -8.75 -31.96
CA ARG A 107 -26.47 -8.95 -32.24
C ARG A 107 -27.10 -7.77 -32.98
N MET A 108 -26.73 -6.55 -32.62
CA MET A 108 -27.30 -5.35 -33.24
C MET A 108 -26.76 -5.11 -34.65
N GLY A 109 -25.49 -5.46 -34.89
CA GLY A 109 -24.86 -5.41 -36.21
C GLY A 109 -25.35 -6.51 -37.17
N SER A 110 -25.83 -7.65 -36.66
CA SER A 110 -26.32 -8.76 -37.48
C SER A 110 -27.81 -8.72 -37.83
N SER A 111 -28.64 -7.88 -37.18
CA SER A 111 -30.10 -7.87 -37.40
C SER A 111 -30.80 -6.50 -37.27
N GLY A 112 -30.09 -5.38 -37.11
CA GLY A 112 -30.69 -4.05 -36.88
C GLY A 112 -30.52 -3.02 -38.02
N PRO A 113 -31.29 -1.91 -38.04
CA PRO A 113 -31.21 -0.84 -39.06
C PRO A 113 -29.87 -0.07 -39.11
N LEU A 114 -28.95 -0.36 -38.20
CA LEU A 114 -27.65 0.30 -38.02
C LEU A 114 -26.49 -0.58 -38.52
N SER A 115 -26.75 -1.47 -39.48
CA SER A 115 -25.81 -2.47 -40.04
C SER A 115 -24.56 -1.90 -40.75
N GLY A 116 -24.33 -0.59 -40.68
CA GLY A 116 -23.13 0.09 -41.21
C GLY A 116 -22.00 0.33 -40.19
N GLY A 117 -22.11 -0.19 -38.96
CA GLY A 117 -21.08 -0.07 -37.92
C GLY A 117 -19.84 -0.97 -38.15
N LEU A 118 -18.77 -0.73 -37.38
CA LEU A 118 -17.55 -1.55 -37.38
C LEU A 118 -17.87 -3.05 -37.27
N PRO A 119 -17.18 -3.93 -38.03
CA PRO A 119 -17.44 -5.36 -37.96
C PRO A 119 -17.22 -5.88 -36.53
N PRO A 120 -18.06 -6.79 -36.03
CA PRO A 120 -18.07 -7.23 -34.64
C PRO A 120 -16.74 -7.85 -34.18
N GLY A 121 -16.02 -8.51 -35.08
CA GLY A 121 -14.71 -9.12 -34.82
C GLY A 121 -13.65 -8.13 -34.29
N PRO A 122 -13.28 -7.08 -35.06
CA PRO A 122 -12.32 -6.08 -34.59
C PRO A 122 -12.81 -5.29 -33.36
N LEU A 123 -14.12 -5.13 -33.18
CA LEU A 123 -14.69 -4.47 -32.00
C LEU A 123 -14.46 -5.29 -30.72
N GLY A 124 -14.70 -6.60 -30.77
CA GLY A 124 -14.40 -7.50 -29.66
C GLY A 124 -12.91 -7.55 -29.31
N LEU A 125 -12.04 -7.52 -30.32
CA LEU A 125 -10.58 -7.50 -30.13
C LEU A 125 -10.12 -6.19 -29.49
N ALA A 126 -10.65 -5.04 -29.94
CA ALA A 126 -10.35 -3.74 -29.35
C ALA A 126 -10.79 -3.63 -27.88
N VAL A 127 -12.01 -4.10 -27.57
CA VAL A 127 -12.54 -4.11 -26.19
C VAL A 127 -11.75 -5.08 -25.31
N GLY A 128 -11.40 -6.27 -25.82
CA GLY A 128 -10.56 -7.22 -25.10
C GLY A 128 -9.17 -6.66 -24.78
N ALA A 129 -8.52 -6.00 -25.75
CA ALA A 129 -7.24 -5.33 -25.54
C ALA A 129 -7.35 -4.21 -24.50
N TYR A 130 -8.43 -3.42 -24.53
CA TYR A 130 -8.69 -2.38 -23.54
C TYR A 130 -8.88 -2.94 -22.12
N VAL A 131 -9.64 -4.04 -21.98
CA VAL A 131 -9.85 -4.72 -20.70
C VAL A 131 -8.55 -5.27 -20.13
N LEU A 132 -7.71 -5.90 -20.97
CA LEU A 132 -6.39 -6.39 -20.55
C LEU A 132 -5.46 -5.24 -20.13
N ALA A 133 -5.47 -4.13 -20.88
CA ALA A 133 -4.69 -2.94 -20.54
C ALA A 133 -5.13 -2.35 -19.18
N LEU A 134 -6.44 -2.22 -18.94
CA LEU A 134 -6.97 -1.77 -17.65
C LEU A 134 -6.60 -2.70 -16.49
N ALA A 135 -6.69 -4.01 -16.69
CA ALA A 135 -6.30 -4.99 -15.68
C ALA A 135 -4.81 -4.84 -15.29
N VAL A 136 -3.94 -4.64 -16.28
CA VAL A 136 -2.50 -4.40 -16.05
C VAL A 136 -2.29 -3.07 -15.30
N VAL A 137 -2.84 -1.97 -15.80
CA VAL A 137 -2.61 -0.62 -15.26
C VAL A 137 -3.15 -0.51 -13.82
N LEU A 138 -4.37 -0.96 -13.56
CA LEU A 138 -4.98 -0.86 -12.23
C LEU A 138 -4.30 -1.77 -11.21
N THR A 139 -3.85 -2.96 -11.62
CA THR A 139 -3.05 -3.85 -10.74
C THR A 139 -1.69 -3.24 -10.42
N ALA A 140 -1.04 -2.62 -11.41
CA ALA A 140 0.25 -1.97 -11.22
C ALA A 140 0.14 -0.77 -10.27
N LEU A 141 -0.89 0.08 -10.45
CA LEU A 141 -1.18 1.21 -9.57
C LEU A 141 -1.51 0.76 -8.14
N ALA A 142 -2.33 -0.28 -7.97
CA ALA A 142 -2.63 -0.88 -6.66
C ALA A 142 -1.35 -1.32 -5.94
N THR A 143 -0.48 -2.02 -6.67
CA THR A 143 0.75 -2.57 -6.08
C THR A 143 1.76 -1.46 -5.78
N GLY A 144 1.90 -0.47 -6.66
CA GLY A 144 2.80 0.66 -6.49
C GLY A 144 2.41 1.57 -5.31
N LEU A 145 1.11 1.80 -5.10
CA LEU A 145 0.62 2.59 -3.97
C LEU A 145 0.73 1.86 -2.63
N GLU A 146 0.55 0.53 -2.60
CA GLU A 146 0.64 -0.25 -1.35
C GLU A 146 2.08 -0.44 -0.85
N ARG A 147 3.03 -0.67 -1.76
CA ARG A 147 4.39 -1.16 -1.44
C ARG A 147 5.52 -0.24 -1.88
N GLY A 148 5.21 0.88 -2.52
CA GLY A 148 6.19 1.68 -3.23
C GLY A 148 6.53 1.08 -4.60
N LEU A 149 7.20 1.87 -5.45
CA LEU A 149 7.61 1.49 -6.82
C LEU A 149 8.79 0.50 -6.80
N ASP A 150 8.58 -0.68 -6.22
CA ASP A 150 9.50 -1.81 -6.38
C ASP A 150 9.14 -2.58 -7.65
N ARG A 151 9.95 -2.38 -8.71
CA ARG A 151 9.79 -3.00 -10.03
C ARG A 151 9.66 -4.53 -9.96
N SER A 152 10.32 -5.17 -9.00
CA SER A 152 10.29 -6.63 -8.83
C SER A 152 8.91 -7.13 -8.36
N THR A 153 8.31 -6.41 -7.41
CA THR A 153 7.02 -6.76 -6.80
C THR A 153 5.85 -6.42 -7.73
N ALA A 154 5.96 -5.31 -8.46
CA ALA A 154 5.00 -4.91 -9.48
C ALA A 154 4.94 -5.94 -10.63
N GLY A 155 6.10 -6.38 -11.13
CA GLY A 155 6.18 -7.36 -12.22
C GLY A 155 5.52 -8.70 -11.90
N TYR A 156 5.78 -9.26 -10.71
CA TYR A 156 5.20 -10.55 -10.30
C TYR A 156 3.67 -10.53 -10.17
N ARG A 157 3.10 -9.47 -9.59
CA ARG A 157 1.64 -9.34 -9.44
C ARG A 157 0.94 -9.02 -10.75
N VAL A 158 1.51 -8.16 -11.59
CA VAL A 158 1.01 -7.91 -12.94
C VAL A 158 1.01 -9.21 -13.75
N GLY A 159 2.10 -9.99 -13.66
CA GLY A 159 2.21 -11.29 -14.30
C GLY A 159 1.16 -12.31 -13.86
N ARG A 160 0.66 -12.24 -12.61
CA ARG A 160 -0.44 -13.08 -12.12
C ARG A 160 -1.82 -12.52 -12.43
N ALA A 161 -1.98 -11.20 -12.52
CA ALA A 161 -3.25 -10.56 -12.83
C ALA A 161 -3.66 -10.69 -14.30
N LEU A 162 -2.68 -10.63 -15.22
CA LEU A 162 -2.87 -10.81 -16.66
C LEU A 162 -3.63 -12.11 -17.03
N PRO A 163 -3.19 -13.30 -16.58
CA PRO A 163 -3.89 -14.54 -16.91
C PRO A 163 -5.27 -14.59 -16.26
N THR A 164 -5.45 -14.05 -15.04
CA THR A 164 -6.78 -14.02 -14.40
C THR A 164 -7.76 -13.10 -15.14
N ALA A 165 -7.31 -11.94 -15.63
CA ALA A 165 -8.16 -11.04 -16.41
C ALA A 165 -8.52 -11.66 -17.77
N ALA A 166 -7.55 -12.31 -18.42
CA ALA A 166 -7.77 -13.02 -19.67
C ALA A 166 -8.78 -14.16 -19.53
N THR A 167 -8.69 -14.97 -18.48
CA THR A 167 -9.65 -16.08 -18.25
C THR A 167 -11.05 -15.57 -17.96
N VAL A 168 -11.20 -14.53 -17.14
CA VAL A 168 -12.53 -13.94 -16.84
C VAL A 168 -13.15 -13.31 -18.07
N PHE A 169 -12.38 -12.61 -18.91
CA PHE A 169 -12.87 -12.05 -20.17
C PHE A 169 -13.39 -13.14 -21.11
N CYS A 170 -12.59 -14.19 -21.33
CA CYS A 170 -13.00 -15.32 -22.17
C CYS A 170 -14.24 -16.03 -21.62
N LEU A 171 -14.33 -16.25 -20.30
CA LEU A 171 -15.50 -16.84 -19.67
C LEU A 171 -16.76 -15.96 -19.79
N GLY A 172 -16.62 -14.64 -19.66
CA GLY A 172 -17.73 -13.70 -19.85
C GLY A 172 -18.25 -13.69 -21.29
N LEU A 173 -17.34 -13.73 -22.27
CA LEU A 173 -17.68 -13.82 -23.70
C LEU A 173 -18.40 -15.14 -24.03
N VAL A 174 -17.87 -16.27 -23.58
CA VAL A 174 -18.48 -17.59 -23.80
C VAL A 174 -19.81 -17.72 -23.07
N GLY A 175 -19.87 -17.28 -21.81
CA GLY A 175 -21.08 -17.33 -21.00
C GLY A 175 -22.21 -16.46 -21.56
N SER A 176 -21.91 -15.23 -21.98
CA SER A 176 -22.92 -14.36 -22.60
C SER A 176 -23.41 -14.90 -23.95
N ARG A 177 -22.55 -15.56 -24.74
CA ARG A 177 -22.94 -16.23 -25.99
C ARG A 177 -23.78 -17.49 -25.78
N LEU A 178 -23.67 -18.15 -24.62
CA LEU A 178 -24.45 -19.35 -24.27
C LEU A 178 -25.84 -19.01 -23.73
N LEU A 179 -25.99 -17.83 -23.11
CA LEU A 179 -27.22 -17.38 -22.46
C LEU A 179 -28.20 -16.70 -23.44
N VAL A 180 -27.73 -16.28 -24.61
CA VAL A 180 -28.48 -15.47 -25.60
C VAL A 180 -28.50 -16.13 -26.96
#